data_AF-A0A358SJW0-F1
#
_entry.id   AF-A0A358SJW0-F1
#
_cell.length_a   1.000
_cell.length_b   1.000
_cell.length_c   1.000
_cell.angle_alpha   90.00
_cell.angle_beta   90.00
_cell.angle_gamma   90.00
#
_symmetry.space_group_name_H-M   'P 1'
#
loop_
_entity.id
_entity.type
_entity.pdbx_description
1 polymer ?
#
loop_
_entity_poly.entity_id
_entity_poly.type
_entity_poly.pdbx_seq_one_letter_code
_entity_poly.pdbx_strand_id
1 'polypeptide(L)'
;MTQQISAAQTSAKSAEPARAPDFQIVPVRGLAIVAVVLVGLVAVIAVNAPWGVDFFHVVGGGMWTALDLFLGFVLGPILGRLSIPARAELTTRLMPKMLLIMPTVVICTLAAGWQLAIQTGDISTSYSHHGWVVASMIVVAVMA
;
A
#
# COMPACT_ATOMS: atom_id res chain seq x y z
N MET A 1 17.61 59.05 -34.82
CA MET A 1 18.22 57.71 -34.71
C MET A 1 18.25 57.30 -33.23
N THR A 2 17.10 57.32 -32.52
CA THR A 2 17.09 57.25 -31.03
C THR A 2 15.76 56.75 -30.43
N GLN A 3 14.98 55.93 -31.13
CA GLN A 3 13.71 55.40 -30.60
C GLN A 3 13.55 53.87 -30.74
N GLN A 4 14.66 53.13 -30.83
CA GLN A 4 14.61 51.68 -31.00
C GLN A 4 15.09 50.87 -29.79
N ILE A 5 15.43 51.53 -28.67
CA ILE A 5 16.01 50.86 -27.49
C ILE A 5 14.95 50.55 -26.41
N SER A 6 13.76 51.17 -26.45
CA SER A 6 12.74 51.01 -25.39
C SER A 6 11.88 49.75 -25.51
N ALA A 7 11.89 49.04 -26.65
CA ALA A 7 11.00 47.89 -26.89
C ALA A 7 11.58 46.54 -26.42
N ALA A 8 12.87 46.48 -26.05
CA ALA A 8 13.54 45.22 -25.73
C ALA A 8 13.47 44.82 -24.24
N GLN A 9 13.01 45.69 -23.34
CA GLN A 9 13.04 45.43 -21.90
C GLN A 9 11.75 44.78 -21.35
N THR A 10 10.73 44.55 -22.17
CA THR A 10 9.46 43.96 -21.71
C THR A 10 9.44 42.42 -21.77
N SER A 11 10.47 41.78 -22.34
CA SER A 11 10.47 40.32 -22.57
C SER A 11 11.17 39.48 -21.49
N ALA A 12 11.62 40.08 -20.39
CA ALA A 12 12.26 39.36 -19.30
C ALA A 12 11.41 39.39 -18.02
N LYS A 13 10.11 39.08 -18.14
CA LYS A 13 9.34 38.62 -16.98
C LYS A 13 9.86 37.23 -16.66
N SER A 14 10.82 37.17 -15.73
CA SER A 14 11.40 35.97 -15.16
C SER A 14 10.35 34.88 -15.08
N ALA A 15 10.52 33.82 -15.86
CA ALA A 15 9.74 32.61 -15.70
C ALA A 15 10.07 32.07 -14.30
N GLU A 16 9.19 32.38 -13.34
CA GLU A 16 9.23 31.82 -12.01
C GLU A 16 9.31 30.29 -12.16
N PRO A 17 10.33 29.62 -11.59
CA PRO A 17 10.45 28.18 -11.74
C PRO A 17 9.16 27.58 -11.20
N ALA A 18 8.45 26.85 -12.07
CA ALA A 18 7.21 26.17 -11.73
C ALA A 18 7.46 25.40 -10.42
N ARG A 19 6.85 25.89 -9.34
CA ARG A 19 7.04 25.38 -7.98
C ARG A 19 6.83 23.87 -8.04
N ALA A 20 7.88 23.11 -7.78
CA ALA A 20 7.79 21.65 -7.72
C ALA A 20 6.63 21.32 -6.76
N PRO A 21 5.66 20.47 -7.18
CA PRO A 21 4.53 20.14 -6.35
C PRO A 21 5.04 19.62 -5.00
N ASP A 22 4.46 20.13 -3.92
CA ASP A 22 4.84 19.80 -2.54
C ASP A 22 4.59 18.30 -2.31
N PHE A 23 5.61 17.48 -2.51
CA PHE A 23 5.50 16.03 -2.52
C PHE A 23 5.66 15.50 -1.10
N GLN A 24 4.54 15.33 -0.41
CA GLN A 24 4.53 14.65 0.88
C GLN A 24 4.66 13.13 0.67
N ILE A 25 5.88 12.62 0.82
CA ILE A 25 6.23 11.20 0.64
C ILE A 25 5.46 10.31 1.64
N VAL A 26 5.35 10.75 2.89
CA VAL A 26 4.69 10.00 3.96
C VAL A 26 3.51 10.79 4.52
N PRO A 27 2.27 10.28 4.37
CA PRO A 27 1.10 10.89 4.98
C PRO A 27 1.11 10.66 6.50
N VAL A 28 1.75 11.57 7.25
CA VAL A 28 1.95 11.44 8.71
C VAL A 28 0.66 11.26 9.51
N ARG A 29 -0.45 11.85 9.04
CA ARG A 29 -1.78 11.66 9.66
C ARG A 29 -2.27 10.21 9.51
N GLY A 30 -1.91 9.54 8.42
CA GLY A 30 -2.24 8.14 8.19
C GLY A 30 -1.51 7.18 9.13
N LEU A 31 -0.32 7.56 9.62
CA LEU A 31 0.46 6.74 10.55
C LEU A 31 -0.27 6.48 11.87
N ALA A 32 -1.08 7.44 12.35
CA ALA A 32 -1.87 7.23 13.56
C ALA A 32 -2.89 6.09 13.39
N ILE A 33 -3.54 6.00 12.22
CA ILE A 33 -4.48 4.92 11.92
C ILE A 33 -3.74 3.59 11.81
N VAL A 34 -2.61 3.56 11.10
CA VAL A 34 -1.76 2.37 10.99
C VAL A 34 -1.33 1.89 12.37
N ALA A 35 -0.87 2.78 13.24
CA ALA A 35 -0.47 2.45 14.60
C ALA A 35 -1.63 1.85 15.40
N VAL A 36 -2.84 2.41 15.32
CA VAL A 36 -4.02 1.86 15.99
C VAL A 36 -4.33 0.44 15.50
N VAL A 37 -4.30 0.21 14.19
CA VAL A 37 -4.55 -1.12 13.61
C VAL A 37 -3.50 -2.13 14.06
N LEU A 38 -2.22 -1.78 14.00
CA LEU A 38 -1.13 -2.68 14.39
C LEU A 38 -1.10 -2.95 15.90
N VAL A 39 -1.39 -1.95 16.73
CA VAL A 39 -1.54 -2.16 18.18
C VAL A 39 -2.72 -3.08 18.47
N GLY A 40 -3.84 -2.91 17.75
CA GLY A 40 -5.00 -3.81 17.85
C GLY A 40 -4.65 -5.26 17.49
N LEU A 41 -3.92 -5.47 16.40
CA LEU A 41 -3.41 -6.79 15.99
C LEU A 41 -2.54 -7.41 17.09
N VAL A 42 -1.55 -6.67 17.59
CA VAL A 42 -0.66 -7.14 18.65
C VAL A 42 -1.44 -7.49 19.92
N ALA A 43 -2.40 -6.66 20.32
CA ALA A 43 -3.24 -6.91 21.49
C ALA A 43 -4.05 -8.21 21.33
N VAL A 44 -4.67 -8.42 20.17
CA VAL A 44 -5.44 -9.64 19.86
C VAL A 44 -4.56 -10.89 19.90
N ILE A 45 -3.35 -10.83 19.33
CA ILE A 45 -2.39 -11.93 19.38
C ILE A 45 -1.96 -12.18 20.83
N ALA A 46 -1.66 -11.14 21.60
CA ALA A 46 -1.19 -11.24 22.98
C ALA A 46 -2.21 -11.92 23.92
N VAL A 47 -3.50 -11.67 23.73
CA VAL A 47 -4.56 -12.31 24.52
C VAL A 47 -5.04 -13.65 23.92
N ASN A 48 -4.46 -14.08 22.79
CA ASN A 48 -4.85 -15.28 22.07
C ASN A 48 -6.36 -15.36 21.78
N ALA A 49 -6.98 -14.25 21.34
CA ALA A 49 -8.39 -14.24 21.00
C ALA A 49 -8.62 -14.89 19.62
N PRO A 50 -9.18 -16.11 19.52
CA PRO A 50 -9.25 -16.85 18.27
C PRO A 50 -10.10 -16.14 17.22
N TRP A 51 -11.26 -15.60 17.63
CA TRP A 51 -12.10 -14.79 16.75
C TRP A 51 -11.38 -13.53 16.24
N GLY A 52 -10.61 -12.87 17.10
CA GLY A 52 -9.88 -11.67 16.71
C GLY A 52 -8.77 -11.98 15.71
N VAL A 53 -8.04 -13.07 15.93
CA VAL A 53 -7.00 -13.54 15.02
C VAL A 53 -7.62 -13.90 13.67
N ASP A 54 -8.71 -14.67 13.66
CA ASP A 54 -9.43 -15.01 12.43
C ASP A 54 -9.96 -13.75 11.70
N PHE A 55 -10.52 -12.79 12.44
CA PHE A 55 -10.96 -11.50 11.90
C PHE A 55 -9.81 -10.76 11.19
N PHE A 56 -8.67 -10.57 11.85
CA PHE A 56 -7.53 -9.88 11.25
C PHE A 56 -6.96 -10.64 10.04
N HIS A 57 -7.00 -11.97 10.07
CA HIS A 57 -6.58 -12.80 8.95
C HIS A 57 -7.52 -12.67 7.75
N VAL A 58 -8.81 -12.96 7.94
CA VAL A 58 -9.80 -13.01 6.84
C VAL A 58 -10.08 -11.62 6.28
N VAL A 59 -10.30 -10.62 7.14
CA VAL A 59 -10.57 -9.25 6.67
C VAL A 59 -9.32 -8.63 6.08
N GLY A 60 -8.14 -8.88 6.68
CA GLY A 60 -6.87 -8.42 6.13
C GLY A 60 -6.59 -8.99 4.75
N GLY A 61 -6.74 -10.31 4.60
CA GLY A 61 -6.54 -11.01 3.32
C GLY A 61 -7.57 -10.60 2.28
N GLY A 62 -8.85 -10.53 2.65
CA GLY A 62 -9.92 -10.08 1.77
C GLY A 62 -9.70 -8.64 1.27
N MET A 63 -9.26 -7.73 2.14
CA MET A 63 -8.95 -6.36 1.75
C MET A 63 -7.70 -6.28 0.87
N TRP A 64 -6.64 -7.04 1.16
CA TRP A 64 -5.46 -7.12 0.30
C TRP A 64 -5.84 -7.60 -1.10
N THR A 65 -6.50 -8.75 -1.22
CA THR A 65 -6.90 -9.30 -2.52
C THR A 65 -7.84 -8.35 -3.26
N ALA A 66 -8.82 -7.75 -2.58
CA ALA A 66 -9.72 -6.78 -3.21
C ALA A 66 -8.97 -5.56 -3.76
N LEU A 67 -7.98 -5.03 -3.03
CA LEU A 67 -7.15 -3.92 -3.48
C LEU A 67 -6.30 -4.30 -4.69
N ASP A 68 -5.66 -5.48 -4.67
CA ASP A 68 -4.85 -5.94 -5.80
C ASP A 68 -5.68 -6.12 -7.08
N LEU A 69 -6.84 -6.77 -6.96
CA LEU A 69 -7.75 -6.97 -8.08
C LEU A 69 -8.29 -5.63 -8.59
N PHE A 70 -8.64 -4.70 -7.70
CA PHE A 70 -9.12 -3.38 -8.09
C PHE A 70 -8.03 -2.56 -8.78
N LEU A 71 -6.83 -2.48 -8.20
CA LEU A 71 -5.72 -1.71 -8.75
C LEU A 71 -5.24 -2.31 -10.08
N GLY A 72 -5.16 -3.64 -10.18
CA GLY A 72 -4.72 -4.34 -11.38
C GLY A 72 -5.76 -4.32 -12.50
N PHE A 73 -6.97 -4.83 -12.24
CA PHE A 73 -7.97 -5.05 -13.28
C PHE A 73 -8.85 -3.84 -13.58
N VAL A 74 -9.09 -2.98 -12.60
CA VAL A 74 -9.96 -1.80 -12.79
C VAL A 74 -9.11 -0.56 -13.05
N LEU A 75 -8.20 -0.22 -12.13
CA LEU A 75 -7.44 1.02 -12.24
C LEU A 75 -6.36 0.96 -13.34
N GLY A 76 -5.71 -0.19 -13.53
CA GLY A 76 -4.69 -0.40 -14.56
C GLY A 76 -5.14 -0.01 -15.97
N PRO A 77 -6.24 -0.59 -16.51
CA PRO A 77 -6.77 -0.22 -17.83
C PRO A 77 -7.23 1.25 -17.93
N ILE A 78 -7.71 1.84 -16.83
CA ILE A 78 -8.10 3.25 -16.79
C ILE A 78 -6.86 4.14 -16.94
N LEU A 79 -5.80 3.88 -16.17
CA LEU A 79 -4.52 4.60 -16.25
C LEU A 79 -3.92 4.52 -17.67
N GLY A 80 -4.01 3.36 -18.32
CA GLY A 80 -3.54 3.17 -19.69
C GLY A 80 -4.21 4.08 -20.73
N ARG A 81 -5.45 4.52 -20.47
CA ARG A 81 -6.23 5.39 -21.38
C ARG A 81 -6.15 6.89 -21.06
N LEU A 82 -5.63 7.26 -19.89
CA LEU A 82 -5.51 8.67 -19.49
C LEU A 82 -4.41 9.39 -20.29
N SER A 83 -4.41 10.73 -20.26
CA SER A 83 -3.26 11.51 -20.74
C SER A 83 -2.08 11.38 -19.77
N ILE A 84 -0.85 11.64 -20.23
CA ILE A 84 0.35 11.64 -19.37
C ILE A 84 0.18 12.53 -18.12
N PRO A 85 -0.30 13.78 -18.22
CA PRO A 85 -0.48 14.62 -17.02
C PRO A 85 -1.55 14.07 -16.05
N ALA A 86 -2.65 13.52 -16.57
CA ALA A 86 -3.69 12.94 -15.72
C ALA A 86 -3.23 11.67 -14.97
N ARG A 87 -2.42 10.81 -15.63
CA ARG A 87 -1.77 9.68 -14.94
C ARG A 87 -0.86 10.15 -13.82
N ALA A 88 -0.03 11.16 -14.07
CA ALA A 88 0.91 11.67 -13.06
C ALA A 88 0.16 12.20 -11.84
N GLU A 89 -0.93 12.96 -12.03
CA GLU A 89 -1.72 13.49 -10.94
C GLU A 89 -2.42 12.40 -10.11
N LEU A 90 -3.00 11.39 -10.75
CA LEU A 90 -3.62 10.27 -10.04
C LEU A 90 -2.58 9.46 -9.24
N THR A 91 -1.49 9.07 -9.88
CA THR A 91 -0.44 8.25 -9.26
C THR A 91 0.23 8.97 -8.10
N THR A 92 0.53 10.28 -8.23
CA THR A 92 1.15 11.06 -7.15
C THR A 92 0.26 11.21 -5.91
N ARG A 93 -1.08 11.15 -6.07
CA ARG A 93 -2.02 11.17 -4.94
C ARG A 93 -2.33 9.79 -4.37
N LEU A 94 -2.21 8.75 -5.19
CA LEU A 94 -2.53 7.37 -4.81
C LEU A 94 -1.34 6.67 -4.15
N MET A 95 -0.14 6.79 -4.72
CA MET A 95 1.07 6.08 -4.26
C MET A 95 1.38 6.28 -2.77
N PRO A 96 1.35 7.51 -2.21
CA PRO A 96 1.64 7.71 -0.78
C PRO A 96 0.63 7.02 0.15
N LYS A 97 -0.63 6.87 -0.29
CA LYS A 97 -1.65 6.14 0.48
C LYS A 97 -1.39 4.64 0.43
N MET A 98 -1.03 4.10 -0.75
CA MET A 98 -0.74 2.68 -0.88
C MET A 98 0.50 2.25 -0.12
N LEU A 99 1.48 3.14 0.03
CA LEU A 99 2.66 2.92 0.88
C LEU A 99 2.28 2.63 2.35
N LEU A 100 1.17 3.19 2.84
CA LEU A 100 0.68 2.91 4.19
C LEU A 100 -0.32 1.75 4.21
N ILE A 101 -1.27 1.74 3.28
CA ILE A 101 -2.37 0.77 3.28
C ILE A 101 -1.84 -0.64 3.02
N MET A 102 -1.13 -0.88 1.90
CA MET A 102 -0.73 -2.24 1.51
C MET A 102 0.08 -2.95 2.58
N PRO A 103 1.18 -2.37 3.11
CA PRO A 103 1.96 -3.07 4.12
C PRO A 103 1.16 -3.34 5.39
N THR A 104 0.26 -2.43 5.79
CA THR A 104 -0.57 -2.61 6.99
C THR A 104 -1.51 -3.82 6.83
N VAL A 105 -2.24 -3.93 5.71
CA VAL A 105 -3.15 -5.07 5.50
C VAL A 105 -2.39 -6.38 5.34
N VAL A 106 -1.26 -6.37 4.63
CA VAL A 106 -0.38 -7.54 4.46
C VAL A 106 0.17 -8.01 5.81
N ILE A 107 0.66 -7.10 6.67
CA ILE A 107 1.12 -7.45 8.02
C ILE A 107 -0.03 -8.05 8.84
N CYS A 108 -1.22 -7.45 8.80
CA CYS A 108 -2.37 -7.97 9.53
C CYS A 108 -2.71 -9.40 9.14
N THR A 109 -2.84 -9.68 7.84
CA THR A 109 -3.24 -11.01 7.37
C THR A 109 -2.15 -12.07 7.58
N LEU A 110 -0.88 -11.73 7.38
CA LEU A 110 0.21 -12.69 7.54
C LEU A 110 0.50 -13.00 9.01
N ALA A 111 0.58 -11.97 9.87
CA ALA A 111 0.83 -12.19 11.29
C ALA A 111 -0.33 -12.92 11.97
N ALA A 112 -1.57 -12.55 11.65
CA ALA A 112 -2.74 -13.26 12.16
C ALA A 112 -2.86 -14.67 11.58
N GLY A 113 -2.56 -14.87 10.29
CA GLY A 113 -2.58 -16.20 9.66
C GLY A 113 -1.55 -17.15 10.27
N TRP A 114 -0.36 -16.64 10.59
CA TRP A 114 0.65 -17.40 11.32
C TRP A 114 0.16 -17.80 12.71
N GLN A 115 -0.42 -16.86 13.46
CA GLN A 115 -0.97 -17.15 14.79
C GLN A 115 -2.12 -18.16 14.71
N LEU A 116 -2.98 -18.08 13.68
CA LEU A 116 -4.06 -19.02 13.45
C LEU A 116 -3.53 -20.43 13.18
N ALA A 117 -2.50 -20.56 12.33
CA ALA A 117 -1.86 -21.85 12.03
C ALA A 117 -1.22 -22.51 13.26
N ILE A 118 -0.73 -21.72 14.22
CA ILE A 118 -0.28 -22.23 15.53
C ILE A 118 -1.48 -22.74 16.34
N GLN A 119 -2.59 -22.00 16.37
CA GLN A 119 -3.79 -22.36 17.15
C GLN A 119 -4.48 -23.61 16.61
N THR A 120 -4.52 -23.79 15.28
CA THR A 120 -5.13 -24.95 14.62
C THR A 120 -4.18 -26.15 14.54
N GLY A 121 -2.87 -25.94 14.73
CA GLY A 121 -1.86 -26.97 14.60
C GLY A 121 -1.47 -27.30 13.15
N ASP A 122 -1.88 -26.50 12.17
CA ASP A 122 -1.59 -26.69 10.74
C ASP A 122 -0.09 -26.65 10.44
N ILE A 123 0.68 -25.96 11.29
CA ILE A 123 2.14 -25.89 11.16
C ILE A 123 2.87 -27.12 11.73
N SER A 124 2.18 -28.00 12.44
CA SER A 124 2.78 -29.22 13.00
C SER A 124 3.21 -30.18 11.88
N THR A 125 4.38 -30.82 12.05
CA THR A 125 4.85 -31.85 11.11
C THR A 125 3.97 -33.10 11.09
N SER A 126 3.18 -33.30 12.14
CA SER A 126 2.19 -34.37 12.23
C SER A 126 0.91 -34.09 11.43
N TYR A 127 0.72 -32.86 10.93
CA TYR A 127 -0.45 -32.52 10.13
C TYR A 127 -0.41 -33.22 8.77
N SER A 128 -1.50 -33.90 8.40
CA SER A 128 -1.54 -34.74 7.18
C SER A 128 -1.27 -33.95 5.89
N HIS A 129 -1.55 -32.65 5.86
CA HIS A 129 -1.29 -31.77 4.72
C HIS A 129 -0.08 -30.83 4.92
N HIS A 130 0.79 -31.10 5.90
CA HIS A 130 1.96 -30.27 6.21
C HIS A 130 2.83 -29.97 4.99
N GLY A 131 3.02 -30.94 4.10
CA GLY A 131 3.79 -30.75 2.86
C GLY A 131 3.24 -29.65 1.94
N TRP A 132 1.91 -29.50 1.87
CA TRP A 132 1.27 -28.42 1.09
C TRP A 132 1.45 -27.05 1.74
N VAL A 133 1.40 -27.00 3.08
CA VAL A 133 1.67 -25.78 3.84
C VAL A 133 3.11 -25.31 3.59
N VAL A 134 4.09 -26.22 3.69
CA VAL A 134 5.49 -25.91 3.41
C VAL A 134 5.70 -25.46 1.96
N ALA A 135 5.10 -26.17 0.98
CA ALA A 135 5.18 -25.77 -0.42
C ALA A 135 4.63 -24.35 -0.65
N SER A 136 3.50 -24.00 -0.02
CA SER A 136 2.94 -22.66 -0.11
C SER A 136 3.86 -21.58 0.48
N MET A 137 4.51 -21.86 1.61
CA MET A 137 5.47 -20.94 2.24
C MET A 137 6.70 -20.73 1.36
N ILE A 138 7.18 -21.77 0.66
CA ILE A 138 8.28 -21.66 -0.30
C ILE A 138 7.89 -20.73 -1.45
N VAL A 139 6.69 -20.90 -2.02
CA VAL A 139 6.22 -20.02 -3.11
C VAL A 139 6.17 -18.57 -2.65
N VAL A 140 5.59 -18.30 -1.48
CA VAL A 140 5.52 -16.94 -0.91
C VAL A 140 6.93 -16.37 -0.69
N ALA A 141 7.86 -17.15 -0.16
CA ALA A 141 9.24 -16.71 0.07
C ALA A 141 10.01 -16.40 -1.23
N VAL A 142 9.69 -17.06 -2.34
CA VAL A 142 10.28 -16.79 -3.66
C VAL A 142 9.68 -15.54 -4.31
N MET A 143 8.42 -15.22 -4.01
CA MET A 143 7.74 -14.04 -4.57
C MET A 143 8.07 -12.73 -3.84
N ALA A 144 8.57 -12.81 -2.60
CA ALA A 144 8.91 -11.67 -1.75
C ALA A 144 10.29 -11.08 -2.06
#